data_AF-A0A7Y5WLE5-F1
#
_entry.id   AF-A0A7Y5WLE5-F1
#
_cell.length_a   1.000
_cell.length_b   1.000
_cell.length_c   1.000
_cell.angle_alpha   90.00
_cell.angle_beta   90.00
_cell.angle_gamma   90.00
#
_symmetry.space_group_name_H-M   'P 1'
#
loop_
_entity.id
_entity.type
_entity.pdbx_description
1 polymer ?
#
loop_
_entity_poly.entity_id
_entity_poly.type
_entity_poly.pdbx_seq_one_letter_code
_entity_poly.pdbx_strand_id
1 'polypeptide(L)'
;MLGMDRLKAWAGRERTLRLAIIAAVIIVVAFIVWLLVLVLSLSSDVERGDRDRAALATSNDLQDDALAQANARLKALGQSPVPVPAPPATVVPGPAGPQGPAGPAGAAAVVS
;
A
#
# COMPACT_ATOMS: atom_id res chain seq x y z
N MET A 1 20.49 62.14 -15.17
CA MET A 1 20.80 61.00 -14.28
C MET A 1 19.65 59.97 -14.27
N LEU A 2 19.26 59.39 -15.42
CA LEU A 2 18.13 58.43 -15.51
C LEU A 2 18.53 57.02 -15.99
N GLY A 3 19.83 56.75 -16.16
CA GLY A 3 20.33 55.47 -16.69
C GLY A 3 20.73 54.44 -15.62
N MET A 4 21.10 54.87 -14.41
CA MET A 4 21.68 53.99 -13.40
C MET A 4 20.64 53.13 -12.66
N ASP A 5 19.40 53.60 -12.55
CA ASP A 5 18.32 52.84 -11.88
C ASP A 5 17.82 51.66 -12.73
N ARG A 6 17.83 51.81 -14.07
CA ARG A 6 17.47 50.72 -14.98
C ARG A 6 18.52 49.61 -15.02
N LEU A 7 19.81 49.95 -14.86
CA LEU A 7 20.92 48.99 -14.81
C LEU A 7 20.90 48.19 -13.49
N LYS A 8 20.59 48.83 -12.35
CA LYS A 8 20.39 48.12 -11.07
C LYS A 8 19.20 47.16 -11.11
N ALA A 9 18.10 47.56 -11.75
CA ALA A 9 16.92 46.70 -11.93
C ALA A 9 17.13 45.54 -12.91
N TRP A 10 18.17 45.61 -13.75
CA TRP A 10 18.56 44.56 -14.68
C TRP A 10 19.48 43.53 -14.01
N ALA A 11 20.48 44.00 -13.25
CA ALA A 11 21.42 43.12 -12.53
C ALA A 11 20.78 42.33 -11.37
N GLY A 12 19.74 42.87 -10.73
CA GLY A 12 18.99 42.16 -9.68
C GLY A 12 18.10 41.03 -10.22
N ARG A 13 17.63 41.16 -11.46
CA ARG A 13 16.72 40.22 -12.13
C ARG A 13 17.39 38.91 -12.53
N GLU A 14 18.67 38.96 -12.90
CA GLU A 14 19.42 37.79 -13.33
C GLU A 14 19.69 36.81 -12.18
N ARG A 15 19.94 37.33 -10.97
CA ARG A 15 20.13 36.51 -9.75
C ARG A 15 18.82 35.90 -9.27
N THR A 16 17.71 36.64 -9.37
CA THR A 16 16.38 36.12 -9.02
C THR A 16 15.91 35.03 -9.98
N LEU A 17 16.21 35.16 -11.28
CA LEU A 17 15.85 34.16 -12.28
C LEU A 17 16.63 32.85 -12.07
N ARG A 18 17.92 32.92 -11.73
CA ARG A 18 18.72 31.73 -11.36
C ARG A 18 18.20 31.04 -10.10
N LEU A 19 17.85 31.81 -9.07
CA LEU A 19 17.25 31.26 -7.84
C LEU A 19 15.88 30.62 -8.12
N ALA A 20 15.06 31.23 -8.97
CA ALA A 20 13.77 30.67 -9.37
C ALA A 20 13.93 29.35 -10.14
N ILE A 21 14.92 29.25 -11.03
CA ILE A 21 15.22 27.99 -11.74
C ILE A 21 15.67 26.92 -10.75
N ILE A 22 16.58 27.25 -9.82
CA ILE A 22 17.03 26.30 -8.78
C ILE A 22 15.84 25.82 -7.93
N ALA A 23 14.98 26.74 -7.49
CA ALA A 23 13.78 26.40 -6.76
C ALA A 23 12.84 25.50 -7.57
N ALA A 24 12.62 25.80 -8.85
CA ALA A 24 11.82 24.96 -9.74
C ALA A 24 12.42 23.55 -9.89
N VAL A 25 13.74 23.43 -10.05
CA VAL A 25 14.42 22.13 -10.10
C VAL A 25 14.24 21.36 -8.80
N ILE A 26 14.38 22.01 -7.64
CA ILE A 26 14.16 21.38 -6.33
C ILE A 26 12.72 20.86 -6.21
N ILE A 27 11.73 21.65 -6.63
CA ILE A 27 10.33 21.24 -6.61
C ILE A 27 10.10 20.03 -7.51
N VAL A 28 10.65 20.03 -8.73
CA VAL A 28 10.53 18.91 -9.66
C VAL A 28 11.18 17.65 -9.09
N VAL A 29 12.38 17.75 -8.51
CA VAL A 29 13.06 16.61 -7.89
C VAL A 29 12.26 16.09 -6.70
N ALA A 30 11.76 16.97 -5.83
CA ALA A 30 10.92 16.58 -4.69
C ALA A 30 9.64 15.88 -5.14
N PHE A 31 9.03 16.35 -6.24
CA PHE A 31 7.83 15.74 -6.82
C PHE A 31 8.13 14.34 -7.37
N ILE A 32 9.26 14.16 -8.07
CA ILE A 32 9.69 12.84 -8.56
C ILE A 32 9.94 11.87 -7.39
N VAL A 33 10.63 12.33 -6.35
CA VAL A 33 10.87 11.51 -5.15
C VAL A 33 9.55 11.13 -4.47
N TRP A 34 8.61 12.08 -4.35
CA TRP A 34 7.28 11.79 -3.80
C TRP A 34 6.52 10.75 -4.62
N LEU A 35 6.55 10.84 -5.95
CA LEU A 35 5.94 9.84 -6.83
C LEU A 35 6.59 8.46 -6.67
N LEU A 36 7.92 8.39 -6.57
CA LEU A 36 8.63 7.14 -6.31
C LEU A 36 8.18 6.51 -5.00
N VAL A 37 8.11 7.28 -3.91
CA VAL A 37 7.62 6.80 -2.61
C VAL A 37 6.18 6.27 -2.74
N LEU A 38 5.30 7.02 -3.41
CA LEU A 38 3.91 6.62 -3.64
C LEU A 38 3.83 5.26 -4.36
N VAL A 39 4.60 5.09 -5.44
CA VAL A 39 4.66 3.83 -6.19
C VAL A 39 5.21 2.69 -5.34
N LEU A 40 6.30 2.90 -4.59
CA LEU A 40 6.84 1.87 -3.70
C LEU A 40 5.85 1.47 -2.61
N SER A 41 5.10 2.43 -2.04
CA SER A 41 4.06 2.13 -1.06
C SER A 41 2.95 1.27 -1.66
N LEU A 42 2.48 1.62 -2.86
CA LEU A 42 1.48 0.83 -3.60
C LEU A 42 1.98 -0.59 -3.92
N SER A 43 3.23 -0.72 -4.39
CA SER A 43 3.82 -2.04 -4.67
C SER A 43 3.99 -2.89 -3.41
N SER A 44 4.36 -2.27 -2.29
CA SER A 44 4.55 -2.96 -1.00
C SER A 44 3.24 -3.52 -0.46
N ASP A 45 2.13 -2.80 -0.62
CA ASP A 45 0.82 -3.25 -0.17
C ASP A 45 0.28 -4.40 -1.03
N VAL A 46 0.55 -4.39 -2.34
CA VAL A 46 0.19 -5.49 -3.25
C VAL A 46 0.99 -6.76 -2.91
N GLU A 47 2.31 -6.64 -2.71
CA GLU A 47 3.14 -7.80 -2.34
C GLU A 47 2.76 -8.40 -0.99
N ARG A 48 2.34 -7.57 -0.01
CA ARG A 48 1.85 -8.05 1.28
C ARG A 48 0.55 -8.83 1.11
N GLY A 49 -0.42 -8.29 0.36
CA GLY A 49 -1.69 -8.97 0.11
C GLY A 49 -1.53 -10.32 -0.58
N ASP A 50 -0.59 -10.42 -1.54
CA ASP A 50 -0.32 -11.69 -2.22
C ASP A 50 0.37 -12.72 -1.33
N ARG A 51 1.30 -12.31 -0.46
CA ARG A 51 1.92 -13.20 0.53
C ARG A 51 0.90 -13.72 1.54
N ASP A 52 0.01 -12.86 2.03
CA ASP A 52 -1.03 -13.25 3.00
C ASP A 52 -2.01 -14.24 2.36
N ARG A 53 -2.40 -14.02 1.10
CA ARG A 53 -3.25 -14.96 0.35
C ARG A 53 -2.54 -16.30 0.12
N ALA A 54 -1.25 -16.30 -0.20
CA ALA A 54 -0.46 -17.52 -0.38
C ALA A 54 -0.27 -18.30 0.95
N ALA A 55 -0.10 -17.59 2.06
CA ALA A 55 -0.03 -18.19 3.39
C ALA A 55 -1.36 -18.86 3.78
N LEU A 56 -2.50 -18.19 3.50
CA LEU A 56 -3.83 -18.75 3.73
C LEU A 56 -4.10 -19.98 2.87
N ALA A 57 -3.73 -19.95 1.58
CA ALA A 57 -3.85 -21.11 0.70
C ALA A 57 -3.06 -22.31 1.23
N THR A 58 -1.79 -22.10 1.58
CA THR A 58 -0.93 -23.16 2.16
C THR A 58 -1.51 -23.72 3.45
N SER A 59 -2.08 -22.88 4.31
CA SER A 59 -2.67 -23.33 5.57
C SER A 59 -3.92 -24.18 5.39
N ASN A 60 -4.76 -23.89 4.38
CA ASN A 60 -5.93 -24.69 4.05
C ASN A 60 -5.51 -26.05 3.48
N ASP A 61 -4.54 -26.08 2.57
CA ASP A 61 -4.05 -27.34 1.97
C ASP A 61 -3.49 -28.29 3.05
N LEU A 62 -2.75 -27.77 4.03
CA LEU A 62 -2.25 -28.57 5.16
C LEU A 62 -3.37 -29.08 6.08
N GLN A 63 -4.43 -28.30 6.28
CA GLN A 63 -5.58 -28.74 7.06
C GLN A 63 -6.37 -29.84 6.34
N ASP A 64 -6.53 -29.72 5.02
CA ASP A 64 -7.23 -30.72 4.20
C ASP A 64 -6.47 -32.06 4.19
N ASP A 65 -5.14 -32.02 4.05
CA ASP A 65 -4.29 -33.22 4.14
C ASP A 65 -4.36 -33.88 5.52
N ALA A 66 -4.37 -33.09 6.59
CA ALA A 66 -4.49 -33.60 7.95
C ALA A 66 -5.87 -34.24 8.21
N LEU A 67 -6.95 -33.62 7.71
CA LEU A 67 -8.30 -34.18 7.78
C LEU A 67 -8.43 -35.46 6.96
N ALA A 68 -7.83 -35.52 5.76
CA ALA A 68 -7.81 -36.71 4.93
C ALA A 68 -7.08 -37.87 5.62
N GLN A 69 -5.93 -37.62 6.25
CA GLN A 69 -5.21 -38.65 7.02
C GLN A 69 -5.98 -39.09 8.26
N ALA A 70 -6.60 -38.17 8.98
CA ALA A 70 -7.43 -38.50 10.15
C ALA A 70 -8.62 -39.38 9.74
N ASN A 71 -9.31 -39.03 8.66
CA ASN A 71 -10.42 -39.80 8.12
C ASN A 71 -10.00 -41.18 7.60
N ALA A 72 -8.81 -41.29 6.98
CA ALA A 72 -8.25 -42.58 6.59
C ALA A 72 -8.01 -43.50 7.80
N ARG A 73 -7.51 -42.95 8.93
CA ARG A 73 -7.34 -43.70 10.18
C ARG A 73 -8.68 -44.10 10.81
N LEU A 74 -9.67 -43.21 10.83
CA LEU A 74 -11.02 -43.51 11.32
C LEU A 74 -11.67 -44.64 10.51
N LYS A 75 -11.54 -44.59 9.19
CA LYS A 75 -12.04 -45.64 8.29
C LYS A 75 -11.34 -46.98 8.54
N ALA A 76 -10.03 -46.98 8.79
CA ALA A 76 -9.29 -48.19 9.14
C ALA A 76 -9.72 -48.80 10.49
N LEU A 77 -10.19 -47.96 11.41
CA LEU A 77 -10.76 -48.38 12.70
C LEU A 77 -12.26 -48.74 12.62
N GLY A 78 -12.85 -48.72 11.42
CA GLY A 78 -14.28 -48.98 11.21
C GLY A 78 -15.22 -47.88 11.72
N GLN A 79 -14.68 -46.69 12.02
CA GLN A 79 -15.45 -45.52 12.46
C GLN A 79 -15.90 -44.66 11.28
N SER A 80 -16.98 -43.90 11.48
CA SER A 80 -17.51 -43.01 10.43
C SER A 80 -16.60 -41.79 10.26
N PRO A 81 -16.18 -41.46 9.03
CA PRO A 81 -15.31 -40.31 8.77
C PRO A 81 -16.04 -38.99 9.06
N VAL A 82 -15.26 -37.98 9.48
CA VAL A 82 -15.75 -36.63 9.72
C VAL A 82 -16.04 -35.95 8.37
N PRO A 83 -17.23 -35.36 8.17
CA PRO A 83 -17.53 -34.63 6.93
C PRO A 83 -16.55 -33.45 6.76
N VAL A 84 -15.84 -33.41 5.63
CA VAL A 84 -15.00 -32.27 5.28
C VAL A 84 -15.93 -31.12 4.87
N PRO A 85 -15.83 -29.92 5.48
CA PRO A 85 -16.60 -28.76 5.04
C PRO A 85 -16.31 -28.47 3.57
N ALA A 86 -17.35 -28.32 2.76
CA ALA A 86 -17.17 -27.91 1.37
C ALA A 86 -16.47 -26.54 1.34
N PRO A 87 -15.50 -26.32 0.41
CA PRO A 87 -14.83 -25.03 0.31
C PRO A 87 -15.89 -23.93 0.11
N PRO A 88 -15.78 -22.79 0.81
CA PRO A 88 -16.70 -21.68 0.62
C PRO A 88 -16.66 -21.28 -0.86
N ALA A 89 -17.84 -21.10 -1.45
CA ALA A 89 -17.97 -20.68 -2.85
C ALA A 89 -17.04 -19.49 -3.07
N THR A 90 -16.19 -19.58 -4.11
CA THR A 90 -15.24 -18.54 -4.46
C THR A 90 -15.99 -17.23 -4.60
N VAL A 91 -15.86 -16.35 -3.60
CA VAL A 91 -16.41 -15.00 -3.68
C VAL A 91 -15.56 -14.29 -4.72
N VAL A 92 -16.10 -14.16 -5.93
CA VAL A 92 -15.53 -13.31 -6.98
C VAL A 92 -15.37 -11.92 -6.36
N PRO A 93 -14.15 -11.36 -6.28
CA PRO A 93 -13.97 -10.02 -5.75
C PRO A 93 -14.79 -9.04 -6.58
N GLY A 94 -15.82 -8.45 -5.97
CA GLY A 94 -16.57 -7.36 -6.58
C GLY A 94 -15.67 -6.12 -6.73
N PRO A 95 -16.07 -5.15 -7.58
CA PRO A 95 -15.36 -3.88 -7.67
C PRO A 95 -15.19 -3.27 -6.27
N ALA A 96 -13.99 -2.74 -5.99
CA ALA A 96 -13.69 -2.11 -4.72
C ALA A 96 -14.79 -1.11 -4.37
N GLY A 97 -15.46 -1.33 -3.23
CA GLY A 97 -16.49 -0.42 -2.74
C GLY A 97 -15.91 0.99 -2.55
N PRO A 98 -16.76 2.04 -2.57
CA PRO A 98 -16.30 3.40 -2.34
C PRO A 98 -15.54 3.49 -1.02
N GLN A 99 -14.42 4.20 -1.04
CA GLN A 99 -13.56 4.40 0.12
C GLN A 99 -14.40 4.93 1.30
N GLY A 100 -14.38 4.21 2.42
CA GLY A 100 -15.09 4.61 3.62
C GLY A 100 -14.63 5.99 4.13
N PRO A 101 -15.47 6.71 4.87
CA PRO A 101 -15.13 8.03 5.38
C PRO A 101 -13.82 7.98 6.18
N ALA A 102 -12.95 8.97 5.97
CA ALA A 102 -11.72 9.11 6.73
C ALA A 102 -12.04 9.10 8.24
N GLY A 103 -11.40 8.18 8.98
CA GLY A 103 -11.57 8.06 10.42
C GLY A 103 -11.22 9.37 11.14
N PRO A 104 -11.79 9.62 12.33
CA PRO A 104 -11.54 10.85 13.07
C PRO A 104 -10.05 10.98 13.42
N ALA A 105 -9.52 12.19 13.26
CA ALA A 105 -8.16 12.52 13.64
C ALA A 105 -7.94 12.23 15.13
N GLY A 106 -6.92 11.43 15.44
CA GLY A 106 -6.59 11.02 16.80
C GLY A 106 -6.45 12.24 17.71
N ALA A 107 -7.35 12.33 18.71
CA ALA A 107 -7.26 13.32 19.76
C ALA A 107 -5.94 13.11 20.51
N ALA A 108 -5.06 14.12 20.48
CA ALA A 108 -3.90 14.19 21.34
C ALA A 108 -4.38 14.14 22.79
N ALA A 109 -4.19 12.99 23.44
CA ALA A 109 -4.34 12.87 24.87
C ALA A 109 -3.19 13.68 25.51
N VAL A 110 -3.49 14.94 25.84
CA VAL A 110 -2.69 15.75 26.73
C VAL A 110 -2.85 15.15 28.11
N VAL A 111 -1.88 14.35 28.55
CA VAL A 111 -1.78 13.90 29.93
C VAL A 111 -1.31 15.10 30.76
N SER A 112 -2.18 15.57 31.66
CA SER A 112 -1.82 16.47 32.76
C SER A 112 -1.55 15.67 34.02
#